data_AF-A0A6L5F420-F1
#
_entry.id   AF-A0A6L5F420-F1
#
_cell.length_a   1.000
_cell.length_b   1.000
_cell.length_c   1.000
_cell.angle_alpha   90.00
_cell.angle_beta   90.00
_cell.angle_gamma   90.00
#
_symmetry.space_group_name_H-M   'P 1'
#
loop_
_entity.id
_entity.type
_entity.pdbx_description
1 polymer ?
#
loop_
_entity_poly.entity_id
_entity_poly.type
_entity_poly.pdbx_seq_one_letter_code
_entity_poly.pdbx_strand_id
1 'polypeptide(L)'
;MCEIAHLYVPSVRGQSRGDPGPRPAGYRGTVASDRRGVFATDDDGNVHEGNIEAIAAPGITQGCNPPDNDEYCPGDDITRGQMAAFLRRAFNLVEVSDNFFTDDDDSIFHDDINAIAAVRITQGCNPPDNDQFCPDETVTRGEMASFLVRTLALTDGAGDDLFYR
;
A
#
# COMPACT_ATOMS: atom_id res chain seq x y z
N MET A 1 18.54 -10.08 20.01
CA MET A 1 17.97 -8.77 20.41
C MET A 1 17.88 -7.97 19.12
N CYS A 2 16.70 -7.95 18.50
CA CYS A 2 16.48 -7.19 17.27
C CYS A 2 15.88 -5.86 17.69
N GLU A 3 16.59 -4.78 17.40
CA GLU A 3 16.24 -3.42 17.78
C GLU A 3 15.12 -2.95 16.84
N ILE A 4 13.93 -2.72 17.38
CA ILE A 4 12.78 -2.19 16.64
C ILE A 4 13.12 -0.74 16.28
N ALA A 5 13.37 -0.48 15.00
CA ALA A 5 13.50 0.87 14.49
C ALA A 5 12.17 1.61 14.75
N HIS A 6 12.20 2.55 15.68
CA HIS A 6 11.14 3.52 15.89
C HIS A 6 10.93 4.32 14.61
N LEU A 7 9.92 3.96 13.82
CA LEU A 7 9.35 4.86 12.81
C LEU A 7 8.70 6.03 13.56
N TYR A 8 9.43 7.14 13.66
CA TYR A 8 8.95 8.40 14.17
C TYR A 8 7.97 9.01 13.15
N VAL A 9 6.66 8.93 13.43
CA VAL A 9 5.65 9.73 12.73
C VAL A 9 5.51 11.06 13.48
N PRO A 10 5.95 12.22 12.94
CA PRO A 10 5.79 13.48 13.62
C PRO A 10 4.30 13.85 13.68
N SER A 11 3.81 14.14 14.89
CA SER A 11 2.46 14.66 15.14
C SER A 11 2.23 15.97 14.36
N VAL A 12 1.30 15.97 13.40
CA VAL A 12 0.92 17.17 12.65
C VAL A 12 -0.12 17.96 13.45
N ARG A 13 0.31 18.65 14.51
CA ARG A 13 -0.47 19.76 15.08
C ARG A 13 0.02 21.08 14.50
N GLY A 14 -0.82 21.69 13.65
CA GLY A 14 -0.81 23.13 13.43
C GLY A 14 0.04 23.68 12.27
N GLN A 15 -0.17 23.22 11.04
CA GLN A 15 0.26 23.99 9.86
C GLN A 15 -0.96 24.61 9.18
N SER A 16 -1.11 25.92 9.39
CA SER A 16 -1.88 26.80 8.52
C SER A 16 -1.56 26.49 7.07
N ARG A 17 -2.58 26.48 6.19
CA ARG A 17 -2.45 26.38 4.74
C ARG A 17 -1.43 27.43 4.25
N GLY A 18 -0.18 27.01 4.14
CA GLY A 18 0.86 27.78 3.46
C GLY A 18 0.62 27.60 1.97
N ASP A 19 0.52 28.71 1.25
CA ASP A 19 0.59 28.71 -0.20
C ASP A 19 1.75 27.83 -0.67
N PRO A 20 1.58 26.97 -1.69
CA PRO A 20 2.70 26.27 -2.28
C PRO A 20 3.63 27.33 -2.85
N GLY A 21 4.78 27.51 -2.19
CA GLY A 21 5.81 28.44 -2.62
C GLY A 21 6.22 28.19 -4.08
N PRO A 22 6.77 29.21 -4.75
CA PRO A 22 7.18 29.08 -6.15
C PRO A 22 8.13 27.91 -6.32
N ARG A 23 7.81 27.01 -7.26
CA ARG A 23 8.63 25.85 -7.60
C ARG A 23 10.05 26.33 -7.94
N PRO A 24 11.11 25.74 -7.37
CA PRO A 24 12.48 26.16 -7.66
C PRO A 24 12.77 25.97 -9.15
N ALA A 25 13.21 27.05 -9.80
CA ALA A 25 13.64 27.02 -11.19
C ALA A 25 14.92 26.19 -11.29
N GLY A 26 14.81 24.92 -11.72
CA GLY A 26 16.01 24.07 -11.82
C GLY A 26 15.84 22.65 -12.36
N TYR A 27 14.65 22.05 -12.35
CA TYR A 27 14.48 20.71 -12.95
C TYR A 27 14.33 20.81 -14.48
N ARG A 28 15.43 21.10 -15.17
CA ARG A 28 15.55 20.96 -16.63
C ARG A 28 16.01 19.54 -16.94
N GLY A 29 15.07 18.59 -16.89
CA GLY A 29 15.20 17.34 -17.60
C GLY A 29 14.88 17.57 -19.08
N THR A 30 15.91 17.63 -19.93
CA THR A 30 15.75 17.63 -21.38
C THR A 30 15.66 16.20 -21.87
N VAL A 31 14.44 15.69 -22.04
CA VAL A 31 14.04 14.82 -23.15
C VAL A 31 12.53 14.97 -23.32
N ALA A 32 12.13 15.43 -24.50
CA ALA A 32 10.78 15.17 -24.98
C ALA A 32 10.74 13.69 -25.39
N SER A 33 10.36 12.82 -24.46
CA SER A 33 10.05 11.41 -24.72
C SER A 33 8.72 11.12 -24.05
N ASP A 34 7.71 10.87 -24.88
CA ASP A 34 6.34 10.47 -24.57
C ASP A 34 5.67 11.08 -23.33
N ARG A 35 4.58 11.83 -23.51
CA ARG A 35 3.78 12.34 -22.38
C ARG A 35 2.96 11.25 -21.70
N ARG A 36 3.15 10.00 -22.10
CA ARG A 36 2.38 8.87 -21.62
C ARG A 36 3.11 8.24 -20.46
N GLY A 37 2.37 7.97 -19.40
CA GLY A 37 2.86 7.37 -18.17
C GLY A 37 3.35 5.94 -18.34
N VAL A 38 3.65 5.28 -17.22
CA VAL A 38 3.96 3.84 -17.19
C VAL A 38 2.77 3.02 -17.68
N PHE A 39 1.54 3.47 -17.40
CA PHE A 39 0.29 2.75 -17.73
C PHE A 39 -0.50 3.38 -18.88
N ALA A 40 0.24 3.88 -19.87
CA ALA A 40 -0.24 4.59 -21.06
C ALA A 40 -1.43 3.97 -21.81
N THR A 41 -1.70 2.67 -21.60
CA THR A 41 -2.76 1.94 -22.29
C THR A 41 -4.15 2.31 -21.77
N ASP A 42 -4.30 2.63 -20.48
CA ASP A 42 -5.63 2.77 -19.85
C ASP A 42 -5.79 3.90 -18.81
N ASP A 43 -4.70 4.56 -18.40
CA ASP A 43 -4.77 5.68 -17.46
C ASP A 43 -4.67 7.08 -18.10
N ASP A 44 -4.16 7.17 -19.34
CA ASP A 44 -4.04 8.40 -20.13
C ASP A 44 -5.38 9.17 -20.19
N GLY A 45 -5.41 10.39 -19.63
CA GLY A 45 -6.60 11.23 -19.59
C GLY A 45 -7.58 10.92 -18.45
N ASN A 46 -7.27 9.96 -17.59
CA ASN A 46 -7.98 9.74 -16.34
C ASN A 46 -7.68 10.90 -15.37
N VAL A 47 -8.67 11.33 -14.58
CA VAL A 47 -8.48 12.37 -13.56
C VAL A 47 -7.48 11.97 -12.47
N HIS A 48 -7.16 10.67 -12.37
CA HIS A 48 -6.22 10.08 -11.42
C HIS A 48 -4.84 9.77 -12.02
N GLU A 49 -4.62 9.96 -13.32
CA GLU A 49 -3.35 9.67 -14.03
C GLU A 49 -2.13 10.17 -13.26
N GLY A 50 -2.11 11.46 -12.89
CA GLY A 50 -0.98 12.04 -12.15
C GLY A 50 -0.70 11.39 -10.78
N ASN A 51 -1.71 10.81 -10.12
CA ASN A 51 -1.51 10.08 -8.86
C ASN A 51 -1.08 8.63 -9.10
N ILE A 52 -1.61 8.00 -10.16
CA ILE A 52 -1.23 6.66 -10.61
C ILE A 52 0.26 6.65 -10.94
N GLU A 53 0.72 7.60 -11.75
CA GLU A 53 2.13 7.77 -12.09
C GLU A 53 3.01 8.08 -10.87
N ALA A 54 2.49 8.83 -9.90
CA ALA A 54 3.21 9.14 -8.68
C ALA A 54 3.47 7.91 -7.79
N ILE A 55 2.56 6.91 -7.79
CA ILE A 55 2.77 5.64 -7.07
C ILE A 55 3.50 4.59 -7.94
N ALA A 56 3.43 4.70 -9.26
CA ALA A 56 4.19 3.87 -10.20
C ALA A 56 5.69 4.15 -10.10
N ALA A 57 6.09 5.42 -10.03
CA ALA A 57 7.49 5.84 -9.99
C ALA A 57 8.34 5.18 -8.87
N PRO A 58 7.87 5.05 -7.61
CA PRO A 58 8.57 4.31 -6.56
C PRO A 58 8.30 2.78 -6.56
N GLY A 59 7.54 2.26 -7.53
CA GLY A 59 7.21 0.83 -7.63
C GLY A 59 6.15 0.34 -6.63
N ILE A 60 5.29 1.24 -6.13
CA ILE A 60 4.20 0.87 -5.20
C ILE A 60 3.14 0.06 -5.95
N THR A 61 2.80 0.46 -7.18
CA THR A 61 2.01 -0.34 -8.11
C THR A 61 2.89 -0.93 -9.20
N GLN A 62 2.47 -2.07 -9.75
CA GLN A 62 3.08 -2.70 -10.93
C GLN A 62 2.07 -2.91 -12.06
N GLY A 63 0.84 -2.38 -11.94
CA GLY A 63 -0.23 -2.59 -12.92
C GLY A 63 -1.06 -3.85 -12.68
N CYS A 64 -1.91 -4.18 -13.64
CA CYS A 64 -2.95 -5.21 -13.50
C CYS A 64 -2.90 -6.33 -14.56
N ASN A 65 -2.12 -6.18 -15.63
CA ASN A 65 -2.14 -7.09 -16.79
C ASN A 65 -0.80 -7.83 -16.99
N PRO A 66 -0.40 -8.73 -16.08
CA PRO A 66 0.80 -9.52 -16.26
C PRO A 66 0.71 -10.42 -17.51
N PRO A 67 1.82 -10.69 -18.21
CA PRO A 67 3.17 -10.26 -17.85
C PRO A 67 3.54 -8.85 -18.34
N ASP A 68 2.70 -8.22 -19.16
CA ASP A 68 3.03 -6.97 -19.84
C ASP A 68 3.08 -5.78 -18.87
N ASN A 69 2.14 -5.72 -17.91
CA ASN A 69 2.12 -4.74 -16.82
C ASN A 69 2.18 -3.28 -17.31
N ASP A 70 1.47 -2.99 -18.40
CA ASP A 70 1.35 -1.68 -19.04
C ASP A 70 -0.07 -1.06 -18.91
N GLU A 71 -0.95 -1.69 -18.14
CA GLU A 71 -2.26 -1.17 -17.71
C GLU A 71 -2.33 -1.04 -16.17
N TYR A 72 -3.02 -0.01 -15.67
CA TYR A 72 -3.27 0.20 -14.24
C TYR A 72 -4.61 -0.34 -13.76
N CYS A 73 -5.60 -0.43 -14.64
CA CYS A 73 -7.00 -0.76 -14.39
C CYS A 73 -7.69 0.18 -13.37
N PRO A 74 -7.82 1.49 -13.65
CA PRO A 74 -8.28 2.48 -12.66
C PRO A 74 -9.75 2.34 -12.22
N GLY A 75 -10.53 1.51 -12.91
CA GLY A 75 -11.94 1.24 -12.60
C GLY A 75 -12.18 -0.02 -11.78
N ASP A 76 -11.15 -0.84 -11.56
CA ASP A 76 -11.29 -2.15 -10.93
C ASP A 76 -11.29 -2.06 -9.40
N ASP A 77 -11.99 -3.01 -8.77
CA ASP A 77 -11.92 -3.22 -7.32
C ASP A 77 -10.56 -3.82 -6.95
N ILE A 78 -10.07 -3.50 -5.74
CA ILE A 78 -8.80 -4.00 -5.22
C ILE A 78 -9.03 -5.28 -4.42
N THR A 79 -8.30 -6.35 -4.76
CA THR A 79 -8.27 -7.58 -3.97
C THR A 79 -7.43 -7.42 -2.70
N ARG A 80 -7.65 -8.27 -1.70
CA ARG A 80 -6.88 -8.26 -0.45
C ARG A 80 -5.39 -8.50 -0.69
N GLY A 81 -5.04 -9.37 -1.65
CA GLY A 81 -3.64 -9.60 -2.06
C GLY A 81 -3.00 -8.36 -2.68
N GLN A 82 -3.71 -7.67 -3.58
CA GLN A 82 -3.24 -6.41 -4.15
C GLN A 82 -3.07 -5.33 -3.07
N MET A 83 -4.01 -5.24 -2.11
CA MET A 83 -3.88 -4.33 -0.97
C MET A 83 -2.62 -4.63 -0.13
N ALA A 84 -2.31 -5.91 0.12
CA ALA A 84 -1.09 -6.29 0.81
C ALA A 84 0.16 -5.81 0.06
N ALA A 85 0.19 -5.99 -1.26
CA ALA A 85 1.26 -5.53 -2.13
C ALA A 85 1.45 -4.00 -2.08
N PHE A 86 0.36 -3.24 -2.14
CA PHE A 86 0.38 -1.78 -1.97
C PHE A 86 0.99 -1.37 -0.64
N LEU A 87 0.54 -1.96 0.47
CA LEU A 87 0.98 -1.60 1.82
C LEU A 87 2.44 -1.99 2.06
N ARG A 88 2.84 -3.21 1.65
CA ARG A 88 4.22 -3.68 1.75
C ARG A 88 5.16 -2.70 1.05
N ARG A 89 4.86 -2.34 -0.19
CA ARG A 89 5.75 -1.50 -1.03
C ARG A 89 5.73 -0.05 -0.59
N ALA A 90 4.56 0.50 -0.26
CA ALA A 90 4.44 1.88 0.23
C ALA A 90 5.21 2.11 1.54
N PHE A 91 5.30 1.10 2.40
CA PHE A 91 6.00 1.18 3.70
C PHE A 91 7.36 0.49 3.71
N ASN A 92 7.86 0.01 2.55
CA ASN A 92 9.13 -0.70 2.41
C ASN A 92 9.29 -1.84 3.43
N LEU A 93 8.23 -2.63 3.64
CA LEU A 93 8.27 -3.75 4.58
C LEU A 93 9.17 -4.87 4.02
N VAL A 94 9.96 -5.47 4.89
CA VAL A 94 10.92 -6.51 4.51
C VAL A 94 10.19 -7.84 4.39
N GLU A 95 10.52 -8.60 3.34
CA GLU A 95 10.03 -9.97 3.18
C GLU A 95 10.54 -10.86 4.33
N VAL A 96 9.72 -11.83 4.71
CA VAL A 96 10.01 -12.77 5.78
C VAL A 96 9.83 -14.18 5.26
N SER A 97 10.53 -15.14 5.86
CA SER A 97 10.38 -16.57 5.53
C SER A 97 9.25 -17.26 6.30
N ASP A 98 8.63 -16.56 7.25
CA ASP A 98 7.51 -17.07 8.02
C ASP A 98 6.26 -17.15 7.14
N ASN A 99 5.52 -18.25 7.26
CA ASN A 99 4.23 -18.43 6.61
C ASN A 99 3.12 -18.29 7.66
N PHE A 100 2.26 -17.29 7.50
CA PHE A 100 1.20 -16.96 8.46
C PHE A 100 -0.18 -17.51 8.07
N PHE A 101 -0.41 -17.82 6.79
CA PHE A 101 -1.73 -18.19 6.28
C PHE A 101 -1.66 -19.44 5.41
N THR A 102 -2.75 -20.20 5.40
CA THR A 102 -2.80 -21.52 4.75
C THR A 102 -3.29 -21.47 3.30
N ASP A 103 -3.78 -20.32 2.85
CA ASP A 103 -4.47 -20.13 1.57
C ASP A 103 -3.77 -19.13 0.63
N ASP A 104 -2.53 -18.71 0.93
CA ASP A 104 -1.78 -17.76 0.10
C ASP A 104 -0.55 -18.35 -0.60
N ASP A 105 -0.19 -19.62 -0.36
CA ASP A 105 1.01 -20.28 -0.92
C ASP A 105 1.07 -20.23 -2.47
N ASP A 106 -0.07 -20.28 -3.15
CA ASP A 106 -0.18 -20.20 -4.61
C ASP A 106 -0.43 -18.76 -5.11
N SER A 107 -0.54 -17.78 -4.22
CA SER A 107 -0.78 -16.39 -4.56
C SER A 107 0.51 -15.71 -5.03
N ILE A 108 0.43 -14.91 -6.10
CA ILE A 108 1.53 -14.01 -6.50
C ILE A 108 1.84 -12.96 -5.43
N PHE A 109 0.97 -12.78 -4.44
CA PHE A 109 1.11 -11.84 -3.33
C PHE A 109 1.58 -12.50 -2.02
N HIS A 110 1.93 -13.79 -2.02
CA HIS A 110 2.34 -14.53 -0.81
C HIS A 110 3.37 -13.77 0.04
N ASP A 111 4.46 -13.30 -0.58
CA ASP A 111 5.52 -12.58 0.12
C ASP A 111 5.06 -11.22 0.67
N ASP A 112 4.20 -10.51 -0.08
CA ASP A 112 3.62 -9.24 0.35
C ASP A 112 2.67 -9.45 1.55
N ILE A 113 1.90 -10.53 1.55
CA ILE A 113 0.97 -10.94 2.60
C ILE A 113 1.73 -11.28 3.89
N ASN A 114 2.76 -12.13 3.79
CA ASN A 114 3.56 -12.52 4.95
C ASN A 114 4.33 -11.32 5.55
N ALA A 115 4.80 -10.38 4.72
CA ALA A 115 5.44 -9.16 5.20
C ALA A 115 4.48 -8.28 6.04
N ILE A 116 3.24 -8.08 5.60
CA ILE A 116 2.26 -7.28 6.37
C ILE A 116 1.76 -8.04 7.61
N ALA A 117 1.74 -9.36 7.59
CA ALA A 117 1.37 -10.21 8.72
C ALA A 117 2.43 -10.14 9.83
N ALA A 118 3.72 -10.19 9.46
CA ALA A 118 4.84 -10.11 10.39
C ALA A 118 4.82 -8.83 11.26
N VAL A 119 4.30 -7.72 10.72
CA VAL A 119 4.14 -6.44 11.43
C VAL A 119 2.72 -6.19 11.94
N ARG A 120 1.85 -7.21 11.90
CA ARG A 120 0.46 -7.19 12.43
C ARG A 120 -0.46 -6.16 11.77
N ILE A 121 -0.23 -5.85 10.50
CA ILE A 121 -1.15 -5.02 9.70
C ILE A 121 -2.42 -5.80 9.34
N THR A 122 -2.30 -7.12 9.11
CA THR A 122 -3.42 -8.04 8.90
C THR A 122 -3.59 -9.00 10.09
N GLN A 123 -4.80 -9.56 10.21
CA GLN A 123 -5.15 -10.60 11.20
C GLN A 123 -5.85 -11.80 10.54
N GLY A 124 -5.89 -11.90 9.21
CA GLY A 124 -6.64 -12.95 8.51
C GLY A 124 -8.10 -12.58 8.20
N CYS A 125 -8.85 -13.54 7.64
CA CYS A 125 -10.24 -13.37 7.18
C CYS A 125 -11.25 -14.34 7.80
N ASN A 126 -10.81 -15.39 8.50
CA ASN A 126 -11.68 -16.48 8.96
C ASN A 126 -11.69 -16.63 10.50
N PRO A 127 -12.27 -15.67 11.24
CA PRO A 127 -12.35 -15.77 12.69
C PRO A 127 -13.19 -16.98 13.12
N PRO A 128 -12.87 -17.61 14.28
CA PRO A 128 -11.83 -17.18 15.22
C PRO A 128 -10.42 -17.67 14.87
N ASP A 129 -10.29 -18.60 13.92
CA ASP A 129 -9.03 -19.31 13.65
C ASP A 129 -7.99 -18.38 13.01
N ASN A 130 -8.42 -17.51 12.08
CA ASN A 130 -7.58 -16.47 11.47
C ASN A 130 -6.30 -17.02 10.81
N ASP A 131 -6.38 -18.23 10.26
CA ASP A 131 -5.31 -18.93 9.54
C ASP A 131 -5.47 -18.84 8.00
N GLN A 132 -6.41 -18.04 7.51
CA GLN A 132 -6.58 -17.69 6.10
C GLN A 132 -6.49 -16.18 5.87
N PHE A 133 -5.94 -15.76 4.73
CA PHE A 133 -5.84 -14.38 4.30
C PHE A 133 -6.94 -13.97 3.31
N CYS A 134 -7.46 -14.91 2.52
CA CYS A 134 -8.42 -14.70 1.44
C CYS A 134 -7.90 -13.72 0.36
N PRO A 135 -6.80 -14.03 -0.34
CA PRO A 135 -6.10 -13.07 -1.21
C PRO A 135 -6.93 -12.53 -2.39
N ASP A 136 -7.87 -13.34 -2.89
CA ASP A 136 -8.70 -13.00 -4.05
C ASP A 136 -10.00 -12.26 -3.70
N GLU A 137 -10.35 -12.16 -2.42
CA GLU A 137 -11.54 -11.41 -2.00
C GLU A 137 -11.29 -9.90 -2.09
N THR A 138 -12.34 -9.12 -2.37
CA THR A 138 -12.25 -7.66 -2.41
C THR A 138 -12.17 -7.05 -1.01
N VAL A 139 -11.46 -5.94 -0.88
CA VAL A 139 -11.35 -5.22 0.40
C VAL A 139 -12.58 -4.33 0.63
N THR A 140 -13.34 -4.59 1.69
CA THR A 140 -14.41 -3.68 2.11
C THR A 140 -13.83 -2.38 2.71
N ARG A 141 -14.63 -1.31 2.72
CA ARG A 141 -14.23 -0.04 3.34
C ARG A 141 -13.85 -0.18 4.83
N GLY A 142 -14.46 -1.11 5.55
CA GLY A 142 -14.13 -1.37 6.96
C GLY A 142 -12.79 -2.08 7.14
N GLU A 143 -12.47 -3.01 6.25
CA GLU A 143 -11.17 -3.68 6.23
C GLU A 143 -10.07 -2.71 5.81
N MET A 144 -10.30 -1.89 4.78
CA MET A 144 -9.38 -0.81 4.40
C MET A 144 -9.08 0.11 5.59
N ALA A 145 -10.09 0.52 6.36
CA ALA A 145 -9.88 1.32 7.56
C ALA A 145 -9.02 0.58 8.59
N SER A 146 -9.24 -0.72 8.77
CA SER A 146 -8.45 -1.55 9.69
C SER A 146 -6.99 -1.66 9.25
N PHE A 147 -6.73 -1.85 7.95
CA PHE A 147 -5.38 -1.84 7.39
C PHE A 147 -4.68 -0.50 7.63
N LEU A 148 -5.36 0.62 7.34
CA LEU A 148 -4.78 1.96 7.50
C LEU A 148 -4.50 2.29 8.97
N VAL A 149 -5.40 1.95 9.89
CA VAL A 149 -5.20 2.17 11.33
C VAL A 149 -3.94 1.44 11.82
N ARG A 150 -3.76 0.18 11.43
CA ARG A 150 -2.60 -0.61 11.86
C ARG A 150 -1.31 -0.17 11.17
N THR A 151 -1.38 0.10 9.87
CA THR A 151 -0.22 0.53 9.06
C THR A 151 0.31 1.90 9.52
N LEU A 152 -0.58 2.85 9.79
CA LEU A 152 -0.23 4.21 10.22
C LEU A 152 -0.10 4.35 11.74
N ALA A 153 -0.24 3.25 12.50
CA ALA A 153 -0.26 3.23 13.95
C ALA A 153 -1.20 4.28 14.57
N LEU A 154 -2.40 4.42 14.00
CA LEU A 154 -3.40 5.38 14.48
C LEU A 154 -4.09 4.83 15.73
N THR A 155 -4.37 5.72 16.68
CA THR A 155 -5.26 5.41 17.80
C THR A 155 -6.70 5.58 17.32
N ASP A 156 -7.56 4.59 17.56
CA ASP A 156 -8.98 4.61 17.19
C ASP A 156 -9.83 5.60 18.02
N GLY A 157 -9.22 6.38 18.92
CA GLY A 157 -9.91 7.36 19.76
C GLY A 157 -10.83 6.73 20.82
N ALA A 158 -10.98 5.39 20.81
CA ALA A 158 -11.40 4.62 21.97
C ALA A 158 -10.16 4.44 22.84
N GLY A 159 -9.81 5.51 23.57
CA GLY A 159 -8.55 5.62 24.31
C GLY A 159 -8.21 4.37 25.12
N ASP A 160 -6.91 4.06 25.16
CA ASP A 160 -6.33 3.05 26.04
C ASP A 160 -6.97 1.65 25.93
N ASP A 161 -6.67 0.91 24.85
CA ASP A 161 -6.58 -0.56 24.98
C ASP A 161 -5.42 -1.14 24.15
N LEU A 162 -4.24 -0.94 24.73
CA LEU A 162 -3.26 -1.99 25.02
C LEU A 162 -3.52 -3.34 24.32
N PHE A 163 -2.86 -3.57 23.20
CA PHE A 163 -2.59 -4.91 22.64
C PHE A 163 -1.76 -5.83 23.59
N TYR A 164 -1.71 -5.56 24.91
CA TYR A 164 -1.10 -6.42 25.92
C TYR A 164 -1.45 -6.00 27.36
N ARG A 165 -2.33 -6.75 28.02
CA ARG A 165 -2.01 -7.33 29.34
C ARG A 165 -1.82 -8.82 29.14
#